data_AF-A0A839NI79-F1
#
_entry.id   AF-A0A839NI79-F1
#
_cell.length_a   1.000
_cell.length_b   1.000
_cell.length_c   1.000
_cell.angle_alpha   90.00
_cell.angle_beta   90.00
_cell.angle_gamma   90.00
#
_symmetry.space_group_name_H-M   'P 1'
#
loop_
_entity.id
_entity.type
_entity.pdbx_description
1 polymer ?
#
loop_
_entity_poly.entity_id
_entity_poly.type
_entity_poly.pdbx_seq_one_letter_code
_entity_poly.pdbx_strand_id
1 'polypeptide(L)'
;MIVTSTNTIEGREVLRYFDPISATAVIGANALSEIGASFVVFASQIPSGFFGGRSRNYENKLQELYKSVVESLKQNARSYRADA
;
A
#
# COMPACT_ATOMS: atom_id res chain seq x y z
N MET A 1 -10.34 -0.49 13.96
CA MET A 1 -10.74 0.58 13.04
C MET A 1 -11.06 -0.05 11.72
N ILE A 2 -12.32 0.06 11.30
CA ILE A 2 -12.74 -0.40 9.97
C ILE A 2 -12.05 0.51 8.94
N VAL A 3 -11.66 -0.02 7.80
CA VAL A 3 -11.15 0.77 6.67
C VAL A 3 -11.78 0.16 5.44
N THR A 4 -12.47 0.98 4.66
CA THR A 4 -13.16 0.53 3.45
C THR A 4 -12.91 1.51 2.31
N SER A 5 -12.96 1.00 1.08
CA SER A 5 -13.00 1.82 -0.14
C SER A 5 -14.42 2.22 -0.54
N THR A 6 -15.44 1.71 0.17
CA THR A 6 -16.84 2.10 0.00
C THR A 6 -17.16 3.39 0.73
N ASN A 7 -18.21 4.08 0.30
CA ASN A 7 -18.70 5.31 0.92
C ASN A 7 -19.51 5.08 2.21
N THR A 8 -20.01 3.86 2.43
CA THR A 8 -20.82 3.50 3.61
C THR A 8 -20.41 2.14 4.19
N ILE A 9 -20.74 1.92 5.46
CA ILE A 9 -20.60 0.63 6.15
C ILE A 9 -22.00 0.09 6.39
N GLU A 10 -22.32 -1.06 5.81
CA GLU A 10 -23.63 -1.68 5.97
C GLU A 10 -23.97 -1.94 7.45
N GLY A 11 -25.20 -1.64 7.84
CA GLY A 11 -25.65 -1.79 9.23
C GLY A 11 -25.07 -0.76 10.21
N ARG A 12 -24.37 0.28 9.73
CA ARG A 12 -23.90 1.41 10.56
C ARG A 12 -24.24 2.75 9.93
N GLU A 13 -24.71 3.68 10.75
CA GLU A 13 -24.91 5.09 10.37
C GLU A 13 -23.70 5.94 10.74
N VAL A 14 -23.29 6.87 9.87
CA VAL A 14 -22.18 7.78 10.14
C VAL A 14 -22.69 8.97 10.96
N LEU A 15 -22.33 9.01 12.25
CA LEU A 15 -22.78 10.07 13.17
C LEU A 15 -22.01 11.39 13.02
N ARG A 16 -20.78 11.33 12.52
CA ARG A 16 -19.91 12.50 12.36
C ARG A 16 -18.90 12.27 11.25
N TYR A 17 -18.72 13.29 10.42
CA TYR A 17 -17.64 13.37 9.45
C TYR A 17 -16.51 14.25 10.01
N PHE A 18 -15.27 13.83 9.77
CA PHE A 18 -14.06 14.58 10.12
C PHE A 18 -13.41 15.15 8.86
N ASP A 19 -12.36 15.94 9.04
CA ASP A 19 -11.58 16.46 7.93
C ASP A 19 -10.93 15.33 7.11
N PRO A 20 -10.81 15.49 5.78
CA PRO A 20 -10.10 14.52 4.95
C PRO A 20 -8.66 14.33 5.40
N ILE A 21 -8.25 13.06 5.53
CA ILE A 21 -6.88 12.69 5.88
C ILE A 21 -6.15 12.08 4.68
N SER A 22 -4.84 12.30 4.60
CA SER A 22 -3.98 11.70 3.58
C SER A 22 -2.65 11.25 4.18
N ALA A 23 -2.01 10.28 3.53
CA ALA A 23 -0.69 9.81 3.88
C ALA A 23 0.06 9.40 2.61
N THR A 24 1.35 9.68 2.57
CA THR A 24 2.23 9.36 1.43
C THR A 24 3.39 8.52 1.91
N ALA A 25 3.66 7.39 1.24
CA ALA A 25 4.90 6.66 1.42
C ALA A 25 5.80 6.88 0.20
N VAL A 26 7.08 7.15 0.47
CA VAL A 26 8.09 7.40 -0.56
C VAL A 26 9.09 6.25 -0.55
N ILE A 27 9.38 5.69 -1.72
CA ILE A 27 10.41 4.67 -1.90
C ILE A 27 11.72 5.37 -2.21
N GLY A 28 12.74 5.17 -1.37
CA GLY A 28 14.08 5.66 -1.63
C GLY A 28 14.74 4.96 -2.84
N ALA A 29 15.65 5.67 -3.52
CA ALA A 29 16.36 5.16 -4.69
C ALA A 29 17.11 3.82 -4.45
N ASN A 30 17.57 3.57 -3.22
CA ASN A 30 18.23 2.33 -2.84
C ASN A 30 17.27 1.12 -2.89
N ALA A 31 16.03 1.29 -2.43
CA ALA A 31 15.03 0.22 -2.47
C ALA A 31 14.56 -0.07 -3.91
N LEU A 32 14.50 0.97 -4.76
CA LEU A 32 14.25 0.84 -6.21
C LEU A 32 15.39 0.10 -6.92
N SER A 33 16.65 0.38 -6.55
CA SER A 33 17.83 -0.31 -7.10
C SER A 33 17.80 -1.81 -6.81
N GLU A 34 17.47 -2.21 -5.59
CA GLU A 34 17.33 -3.64 -5.23
C GLU A 34 16.20 -4.35 -5.99
N ILE A 35 15.08 -3.66 -6.21
CA ILE A 35 13.98 -4.15 -7.05
C ILE A 35 14.47 -4.31 -8.50
N GLY A 36 15.13 -3.29 -9.03
CA GLY A 36 15.66 -3.26 -10.40
C GLY A 36 16.71 -4.35 -10.63
N ALA A 37 17.63 -4.54 -9.69
CA ALA A 37 18.63 -5.61 -9.75
C ALA A 37 17.97 -7.00 -9.74
N SER A 38 17.00 -7.23 -8.86
CA SER A 38 16.24 -8.49 -8.82
C SER A 38 15.44 -8.73 -10.10
N PHE A 39 14.87 -7.67 -10.68
CA PHE A 39 14.12 -7.75 -11.93
C PHE A 39 15.02 -8.00 -13.15
N VAL A 40 16.17 -7.33 -13.23
CA VAL A 40 17.15 -7.48 -14.31
C VAL A 40 17.75 -8.90 -14.31
N VAL A 41 18.12 -9.44 -13.14
CA VAL A 41 18.63 -10.81 -13.01
C VAL A 41 17.57 -11.84 -13.43
N PHE A 42 16.32 -11.66 -12.99
CA PHE A 42 15.22 -12.54 -13.39
C PHE A 42 14.92 -12.46 -14.90
N ALA A 43 14.89 -11.26 -15.47
CA ALA A 43 14.65 -11.04 -16.89
C ALA A 43 15.75 -11.62 -17.78
N SER A 44 16.99 -11.69 -17.30
CA SER A 44 18.10 -12.35 -18.00
C SER A 44 17.95 -13.87 -18.11
N GLN A 45 17.10 -14.49 -17.28
CA GLN A 45 16.93 -15.94 -17.19
C GLN A 45 15.66 -16.46 -17.91
N ILE A 46 14.80 -15.56 -18.40
CA ILE A 46 13.51 -15.89 -19.01
C ILE A 46 13.57 -15.59 -20.53
N PRO A 47 13.31 -16.57 -21.42
CA PRO A 47 13.25 -16.32 -22.85
C PRO A 47 12.13 -15.31 -23.19
N SER A 48 12.42 -14.43 -24.15
CA SER A 48 11.59 -13.33 -24.63
C SER A 48 10.12 -13.74 -24.86
N GLY A 49 9.25 -13.54 -23.87
CA GLY A 49 7.83 -13.87 -23.99
C GLY A 49 7.08 -14.23 -22.71
N PHE A 50 7.75 -14.48 -21.58
CA PHE A 50 7.10 -14.94 -20.33
C PHE A 50 7.05 -13.87 -19.23
N PHE A 51 6.64 -12.64 -19.57
CA PHE A 51 6.48 -11.55 -18.60
C PHE A 51 5.13 -11.68 -17.86
N GLY A 52 5.03 -12.68 -16.99
CA GLY A 52 3.84 -12.92 -16.15
C GLY A 52 4.15 -13.43 -14.74
N GLY A 53 5.43 -13.49 -14.34
CA GLY A 53 5.83 -14.00 -13.02
C GLY A 53 5.72 -12.94 -11.93
N ARG A 54 5.01 -13.25 -10.83
CA ARG A 54 5.04 -12.47 -9.59
C ARG A 54 6.49 -12.30 -9.11
N SER A 55 7.04 -11.10 -9.23
CA SER A 55 8.32 -10.78 -8.59
C SER A 55 8.06 -10.63 -7.09
N ARG A 56 8.31 -11.71 -6.34
CA ARG A 56 8.06 -11.81 -4.90
C ARG A 56 8.67 -10.63 -4.13
N ASN A 57 9.85 -10.15 -4.52
CA ASN A 57 10.53 -9.04 -3.86
C ASN A 57 9.87 -7.68 -4.13
N TYR A 58 9.40 -7.43 -5.36
CA TYR A 58 8.70 -6.19 -5.70
C TYR A 58 7.33 -6.12 -5.05
N GLU A 59 6.57 -7.21 -5.15
CA GLU A 59 5.23 -7.33 -4.55
C GLU A 59 5.28 -7.17 -3.02
N ASN A 60 6.27 -7.80 -2.37
CA ASN A 60 6.47 -7.66 -0.92
C ASN A 60 6.74 -6.21 -0.50
N LYS A 61 7.63 -5.50 -1.22
CA LYS A 61 7.96 -4.10 -0.91
C LYS A 61 6.78 -3.17 -1.13
N LEU A 62 6.04 -3.35 -2.23
CA LEU A 62 4.79 -2.60 -2.45
C LEU A 62 3.76 -2.86 -1.35
N GLN A 63 3.62 -4.11 -0.92
CA GLN A 63 2.70 -4.48 0.15
C GLN A 63 3.10 -3.87 1.50
N GLU A 64 4.41 -3.78 1.78
CA GLU A 64 4.94 -3.13 2.97
C GLU A 64 4.60 -1.62 3.00
N LEU A 65 4.78 -0.94 1.86
CA LEU A 65 4.42 0.47 1.72
C LEU A 65 2.92 0.67 1.90
N TYR A 66 2.09 -0.16 1.27
CA TYR A 66 0.65 -0.08 1.43
C TYR A 66 0.23 -0.24 2.90
N LYS A 67 0.81 -1.21 3.61
CA LYS A 67 0.59 -1.41 5.05
C LYS A 67 1.01 -0.17 5.86
N SER A 68 2.17 0.41 5.55
CA SER A 68 2.68 1.61 6.22
C SER A 68 1.78 2.83 6.02
N VAL A 69 1.29 3.05 4.79
CA VAL A 69 0.35 4.14 4.48
C VAL A 69 -0.97 3.95 5.22
N VAL A 70 -1.55 2.75 5.14
CA VAL A 70 -2.82 2.45 5.82
C VAL A 70 -2.68 2.62 7.33
N GLU A 71 -1.54 2.25 7.93
CA GLU A 71 -1.31 2.47 9.35
C GLU A 71 -1.17 3.96 9.71
N SER A 72 -0.51 4.75 8.86
CA SER A 72 -0.41 6.20 9.03
C SER A 72 -1.80 6.87 8.95
N LEU A 73 -2.65 6.45 8.00
CA LEU A 73 -4.04 6.90 7.91
C LEU A 73 -4.83 6.54 9.19
N LYS A 74 -4.68 5.32 9.70
CA LYS A 74 -5.32 4.90 10.96
C LYS A 74 -4.86 5.73 12.15
N GLN A 75 -3.57 6.05 12.24
CA GLN A 75 -3.05 6.89 13.32
C GLN A 75 -3.62 8.31 13.24
N ASN A 76 -3.69 8.89 12.04
CA ASN A 76 -4.34 10.19 11.83
C ASN A 76 -5.83 10.14 12.19
N ALA A 77 -6.57 9.12 11.77
CA ALA A 77 -7.98 8.97 12.14
C ALA A 77 -8.18 8.86 13.67
N ARG A 78 -7.28 8.14 14.36
CA ARG A 78 -7.31 8.02 15.83
C ARG A 78 -7.06 9.33 16.56
N SER A 79 -6.30 10.28 15.99
CA SER A 79 -6.09 11.59 16.63
C SER A 79 -7.41 12.38 16.73
N TYR A 80 -8.33 12.16 15.78
CA TYR A 80 -9.70 12.66 15.80
C TYR A 80 -10.67 11.80 16.63
N ARG A 81 -10.19 10.70 17.22
CA ARG A 81 -10.99 9.67 17.89
C ARG A 81 -12.01 8.99 16.97
N ALA A 82 -11.74 8.94 15.66
CA ALA A 82 -12.54 8.18 14.72
C ALA A 82 -12.34 6.67 14.94
N ASP A 83 -13.41 5.89 14.76
CA ASP A 83 -13.46 4.44 14.94
C ASP A 83 -13.58 3.65 13.63
N ALA A 84 -13.85 4.34 12.52
CA ALA A 84 -13.93 3.84 11.15
C ALA A 84 -13.35 4.86 10.16
#